data_AF-I8RD54-F1
#
_entry.id   AF-I8RD54-F1
#
_cell.length_a   1.000
_cell.length_b   1.000
_cell.length_c   1.000
_cell.angle_alpha   90.00
_cell.angle_beta   90.00
_cell.angle_gamma   90.00
#
_symmetry.space_group_name_H-M   'P 1'
#
loop_
_entity.id
_entity.type
_entity.pdbx_description
1 polymer ?
#
loop_
_entity_poly.entity_id
_entity_poly.type
_entity_poly.pdbx_seq_one_letter_code
_entity_poly.pdbx_strand_id
1 'polypeptide(L)'
;MSKRFVVISDAQYSLAITKFLVNDVGLFPSKQYITDNAPEEYQEAIRGYFKDLNWNIEAEVGFISDGHLIQNEIKETYFSGYPLIIGSSWDKKVAEQTQAHYLSVSWPVNERLVINSSYVGYGGGLKLLEDIYSVVLTRFN
;
A
#
# COMPACT_ATOMS: atom_id res chain seq x y z
N MET A 1 11.94 -10.30 3.08
CA MET A 1 10.73 -9.58 2.67
C MET A 1 10.07 -10.35 1.53
N SER A 2 8.76 -10.55 1.56
CA SER A 2 7.99 -11.00 0.39
C SER A 2 8.10 -9.96 -0.72
N LYS A 3 8.03 -10.37 -1.99
CA LYS A 3 7.86 -9.40 -3.07
C LYS A 3 6.43 -8.82 -3.13
N ARG A 4 5.51 -9.27 -2.28
CA ARG A 4 4.10 -8.84 -2.28
C ARG A 4 3.82 -7.65 -1.37
N PHE A 5 2.96 -6.76 -1.85
CA PHE A 5 2.52 -5.60 -1.09
C PHE A 5 1.02 -5.31 -1.23
N VAL A 6 0.48 -4.64 -0.22
CA VAL A 6 -0.88 -4.11 -0.16
C VAL A 6 -0.79 -2.63 0.21
N VAL A 7 -1.53 -1.78 -0.52
CA VAL A 7 -1.75 -0.37 -0.18
C VAL A 7 -3.20 -0.19 0.24
N ILE A 8 -3.40 0.52 1.35
CA ILE A 8 -4.69 0.88 1.93
C ILE A 8 -4.71 2.40 2.04
N SER A 9 -5.37 3.09 1.11
CA SER A 9 -5.34 4.56 1.04
C SER A 9 -6.48 5.14 0.23
N ASP A 10 -6.49 6.45 0.00
CA ASP A 10 -7.32 7.07 -1.03
C ASP A 10 -6.91 6.60 -2.44
N ALA A 11 -7.74 6.92 -3.44
CA ALA A 11 -7.52 6.48 -4.81
C ALA A 11 -6.20 6.99 -5.41
N GLN A 12 -5.77 8.21 -5.04
CA GLN A 12 -4.58 8.85 -5.59
C GLN A 12 -3.31 8.19 -5.05
N TYR A 13 -3.18 8.09 -3.73
CA TYR A 13 -2.02 7.46 -3.10
C TYR A 13 -1.95 5.97 -3.41
N SER A 14 -3.08 5.27 -3.40
CA SER A 14 -3.13 3.85 -3.77
C SER A 14 -2.58 3.64 -5.17
N LEU A 15 -3.08 4.38 -6.16
CA LEU A 15 -2.63 4.23 -7.55
C LEU A 15 -1.16 4.63 -7.72
N ALA A 16 -0.75 5.77 -7.17
CA ALA A 16 0.60 6.28 -7.36
C ALA A 16 1.65 5.36 -6.73
N ILE A 17 1.41 4.88 -5.50
CA ILE A 17 2.31 3.96 -4.81
C ILE A 17 2.34 2.61 -5.53
N THR A 18 1.19 2.08 -5.94
CA THR A 18 1.17 0.82 -6.71
C THR A 18 1.94 0.96 -8.01
N LYS A 19 1.74 2.03 -8.79
CA LYS A 19 2.49 2.28 -10.03
C LYS A 19 3.99 2.35 -9.77
N PHE A 20 4.43 3.10 -8.76
CA PHE A 20 5.85 3.20 -8.43
C PHE A 20 6.46 1.85 -7.99
N LEU A 21 5.81 1.15 -7.06
CA LEU A 21 6.33 -0.11 -6.53
C LEU A 21 6.34 -1.24 -7.54
N VAL A 22 5.37 -1.27 -8.45
CA VAL A 22 5.44 -2.14 -9.61
C VAL A 22 6.50 -1.59 -10.55
N ASN A 23 6.22 -0.52 -11.28
CA ASN A 23 6.93 -0.10 -12.49
C ASN A 23 8.40 0.26 -12.30
N ASP A 24 8.80 0.72 -11.11
CA ASP A 24 10.17 1.17 -10.85
C ASP A 24 10.92 0.24 -9.89
N VAL A 25 10.22 -0.40 -8.94
CA VAL A 25 10.84 -1.23 -7.88
C VAL A 25 10.73 -2.74 -8.17
N GLY A 26 9.77 -3.17 -8.99
CA GLY A 26 9.57 -4.57 -9.36
C GLY A 26 8.93 -5.43 -8.25
N LEU A 27 8.15 -4.82 -7.36
CA LEU A 27 7.30 -5.54 -6.41
C LEU A 27 6.00 -5.99 -7.06
N PHE A 28 5.34 -6.99 -6.46
CA PHE A 28 4.11 -7.57 -6.95
C PHE A 28 2.93 -7.11 -6.10
N PRO A 29 1.89 -6.50 -6.70
CA PRO A 29 0.72 -6.09 -5.94
C PRO A 29 -0.11 -7.31 -5.57
N SER A 30 -0.63 -7.32 -4.35
CA SER A 30 -1.84 -8.08 -3.98
C SER A 30 -3.08 -7.23 -4.28
N LYS A 31 -4.26 -7.56 -3.72
CA LYS A 31 -5.41 -6.66 -3.77
C LYS A 31 -5.09 -5.34 -3.06
N GLN A 32 -5.39 -4.22 -3.70
CA GLN A 32 -5.24 -2.87 -3.17
C GLN A 32 -6.59 -2.38 -2.64
N TYR A 33 -6.57 -1.51 -1.64
CA TYR A 33 -7.77 -1.05 -0.94
C TYR A 33 -7.88 0.47 -1.01
N ILE A 34 -8.90 0.92 -1.71
CA ILE A 34 -9.27 2.32 -1.80
C ILE A 34 -10.33 2.60 -0.73
N THR A 35 -9.97 3.42 0.26
CA THR A 35 -10.81 3.74 1.42
C THR A 35 -11.56 5.06 1.28
N ASP A 36 -11.21 5.88 0.29
CA ASP A 36 -11.98 7.07 -0.04
C ASP A 36 -13.30 6.71 -0.74
N ASN A 37 -14.32 7.54 -0.56
CA ASN A 37 -15.63 7.32 -1.17
C ASN A 37 -15.63 7.84 -2.62
N ALA A 38 -14.76 7.26 -3.46
CA ALA A 38 -14.65 7.60 -4.86
C ALA A 38 -16.03 7.40 -5.55
N PRO A 39 -16.57 8.40 -6.26
CA PRO A 39 -17.88 8.29 -6.90
C PRO A 39 -17.94 7.10 -7.85
N GLU A 40 -19.05 6.36 -7.84
CA GLU A 40 -19.24 5.11 -8.61
C GLU A 40 -18.93 5.28 -10.10
N GLU A 41 -19.29 6.44 -10.69
CA GLU A 41 -19.01 6.77 -12.09
C GLU A 41 -17.52 6.77 -12.46
N TYR A 42 -16.62 7.00 -11.49
CA TYR A 42 -15.17 6.98 -11.70
C TYR A 42 -14.51 5.66 -11.30
N GLN A 43 -15.20 4.78 -10.56
CA GLN A 43 -14.57 3.57 -10.02
C GLN A 43 -14.02 2.64 -11.11
N GLU A 44 -14.74 2.49 -12.24
CA GLU A 44 -14.25 1.64 -13.34
C GLU A 44 -13.03 2.26 -14.04
N ALA A 45 -13.02 3.58 -14.22
CA ALA A 45 -11.84 4.27 -14.75
C ALA A 45 -10.63 4.10 -13.83
N ILE A 46 -10.85 4.23 -12.51
CA ILE A 46 -9.81 4.02 -11.50
C ILE A 46 -9.28 2.57 -11.58
N ARG A 47 -10.16 1.56 -11.62
CA ARG A 47 -9.75 0.14 -11.80
C ARG A 47 -8.92 -0.06 -13.06
N GLY A 48 -9.28 0.62 -14.15
CA GLY A 48 -8.53 0.60 -15.41
C GLY A 48 -7.07 1.00 -15.23
N TYR A 49 -6.77 2.02 -14.40
CA TYR A 49 -5.40 2.46 -14.17
C TYR A 49 -4.53 1.45 -13.39
N PHE A 50 -5.14 0.54 -12.62
CA PHE A 50 -4.43 -0.55 -11.93
C PHE A 50 -4.17 -1.78 -12.81
N LYS A 51 -4.77 -1.82 -14.00
CA LYS A 51 -4.44 -2.79 -15.05
C LYS A 51 -3.33 -2.29 -15.97
N ASP A 52 -3.13 -0.97 -16.02
CA ASP A 52 -2.07 -0.29 -16.76
C ASP A 52 -0.78 -0.21 -15.92
N LEU A 53 -0.16 -1.36 -15.65
CA LEU A 53 1.15 -1.48 -14.99
C LEU A 53 2.15 -2.19 -15.91
N ASN A 54 3.44 -2.03 -15.61
CA ASN A 54 4.52 -2.61 -16.41
C ASN A 54 4.54 -4.15 -16.31
N TRP A 55 5.20 -4.77 -17.29
CA TRP A 55 5.46 -6.22 -17.37
C TRP A 55 4.20 -7.11 -17.30
N ASN A 56 3.06 -6.59 -17.78
CA ASN A 56 1.80 -7.33 -17.82
C ASN A 56 1.35 -7.78 -16.41
N ILE A 57 1.68 -6.98 -15.40
CA ILE A 57 1.21 -7.12 -14.03
C ILE A 57 -0.08 -6.29 -13.91
N GLU A 58 -1.07 -6.82 -13.21
CA GLU A 58 -2.29 -6.10 -12.87
C GLU A 58 -2.52 -6.18 -11.36
N ALA A 59 -3.20 -5.18 -10.80
CA ALA A 59 -3.61 -5.17 -9.41
C ALA A 59 -5.14 -5.17 -9.31
N GLU A 60 -5.69 -6.10 -8.54
CA GLU A 60 -7.09 -6.02 -8.11
C GLU A 60 -7.25 -4.86 -7.13
N VAL A 61 -8.39 -4.18 -7.18
CA VAL A 61 -8.71 -3.06 -6.29
C VAL A 61 -10.07 -3.29 -5.63
N GLY A 62 -10.20 -3.01 -4.34
CA GLY A 62 -11.48 -2.91 -3.63
C GLY A 62 -11.75 -1.46 -3.22
N PHE A 63 -12.95 -0.95 -3.49
CA PHE A 63 -13.43 0.30 -2.89
C PHE A 63 -14.18 -0.07 -1.61
N ILE A 64 -13.48 0.00 -0.48
CA ILE A 64 -13.96 -0.48 0.82
C ILE A 64 -13.63 0.58 1.85
N SER A 65 -14.65 1.23 2.42
CA SER A 65 -14.45 2.20 3.51
C SER A 65 -14.38 1.53 4.89
N ASP A 66 -14.88 0.29 5.02
CA ASP A 66 -14.86 -0.46 6.27
C ASP A 66 -13.50 -1.13 6.49
N GLY A 67 -12.71 -0.55 7.39
CA GLY A 67 -11.41 -1.09 7.79
C GLY A 67 -11.48 -2.49 8.38
N HIS A 68 -12.58 -2.89 9.03
CA HIS A 68 -12.72 -4.26 9.55
C HIS A 68 -12.78 -5.29 8.43
N LEU A 69 -13.52 -5.00 7.35
CA LEU A 69 -13.59 -5.87 6.18
C LEU A 69 -12.23 -5.98 5.50
N ILE A 70 -11.52 -4.86 5.32
CA ILE A 70 -10.15 -4.84 4.77
C ILE A 70 -9.23 -5.72 5.60
N GLN A 71 -9.26 -5.59 6.93
CA GLN A 71 -8.41 -6.39 7.82
C GLN A 71 -8.70 -7.89 7.70
N ASN A 72 -9.96 -8.28 7.49
CA ASN A 72 -10.32 -9.70 7.33
C ASN A 72 -9.83 -10.23 5.98
N GLU A 73 -10.04 -9.50 4.88
CA GLU A 73 -9.55 -9.91 3.56
C GLU A 73 -8.01 -10.05 3.53
N ILE A 74 -7.29 -9.13 4.19
CA ILE A 74 -5.81 -9.20 4.27
C ILE A 74 -5.35 -10.43 5.05
N LYS A 75 -6.05 -10.82 6.13
CA LYS A 75 -5.70 -12.03 6.90
C LYS A 75 -5.91 -13.32 6.10
N GLU A 76 -6.94 -13.32 5.26
CA GLU A 76 -7.28 -14.46 4.40
C GLU A 76 -6.40 -14.52 3.15
N THR A 77 -5.70 -13.44 2.82
CA THR A 77 -4.81 -13.36 1.67
C THR A 77 -3.52 -14.17 1.90
N TYR A 78 -3.20 -15.06 0.95
CA TYR A 78 -1.94 -15.80 0.97
C TYR A 78 -0.76 -14.93 0.50
N PHE A 79 0.12 -14.59 1.43
CA PHE A 79 1.40 -13.95 1.15
C PHE A 79 2.53 -14.98 1.15
N SER A 80 3.34 -14.99 0.09
CA SER A 80 4.58 -15.79 0.07
C SER A 80 5.65 -15.06 0.88
N GLY A 81 5.83 -15.44 2.15
CA GLY A 81 6.69 -14.73 3.09
C GLY A 81 6.05 -13.46 3.64
N TYR A 82 6.87 -12.55 4.19
CA TYR A 82 6.37 -11.38 4.91
C TYR A 82 6.01 -10.21 3.98
N PRO A 83 4.73 -9.87 3.80
CA PRO A 83 4.32 -8.82 2.87
C PRO A 83 4.68 -7.42 3.38
N LEU A 84 4.58 -6.44 2.49
CA LEU A 84 4.58 -5.02 2.85
C LEU A 84 3.14 -4.52 2.90
N ILE A 85 2.73 -3.95 4.03
CA ILE A 85 1.45 -3.26 4.18
C ILE A 85 1.73 -1.77 4.32
N ILE A 86 1.22 -1.00 3.38
CA ILE A 86 1.28 0.46 3.36
C ILE A 86 -0.12 0.96 3.66
N GLY A 87 -0.29 1.65 4.79
CA GLY A 87 -1.62 2.02 5.24
C GLY A 87 -1.63 3.12 6.28
N SER A 88 -2.72 3.16 7.04
CA SER A 88 -2.95 4.04 8.17
C SER A 88 -2.63 3.35 9.49
N SER A 89 -2.63 4.10 10.58
CA SER A 89 -2.48 3.55 11.94
C SER A 89 -3.52 2.50 12.30
N TRP A 90 -4.68 2.48 11.64
CA TRP A 90 -5.69 1.45 11.85
C TRP A 90 -5.26 0.09 11.27
N ASP A 91 -4.36 0.08 10.30
CA ASP A 91 -3.89 -1.12 9.59
C ASP A 91 -2.69 -1.77 10.29
N LYS A 92 -2.07 -1.08 11.26
CA LYS A 92 -0.95 -1.60 12.05
C LYS A 92 -1.27 -2.94 12.70
N LYS A 93 -2.48 -3.08 13.25
CA LYS A 93 -2.92 -4.32 13.93
C LYS A 93 -2.92 -5.51 12.97
N VAL A 94 -3.44 -5.35 11.74
CA VAL A 94 -3.44 -6.45 10.77
C VAL A 94 -2.04 -6.74 10.26
N ALA A 95 -1.19 -5.72 10.15
CA ALA A 95 0.22 -5.92 9.80
C ALA A 95 0.98 -6.72 10.86
N GLU A 96 0.75 -6.48 12.14
CA GLU A 96 1.32 -7.30 13.22
C GLU A 96 0.83 -8.76 13.14
N GLN A 97 -0.48 -8.96 12.92
CA GLN A 97 -1.10 -10.28 12.84
C GLN A 97 -0.62 -11.10 11.64
N THR A 98 -0.33 -10.44 10.51
CA THR A 98 0.21 -11.06 9.30
C THR A 98 1.74 -11.06 9.26
N GLN A 99 2.38 -10.57 10.33
CA GLN A 99 3.82 -10.38 10.41
C GLN A 99 4.37 -9.62 9.19
N ALA A 100 3.64 -8.61 8.71
CA ALA A 100 4.01 -7.77 7.59
C ALA A 100 5.05 -6.72 8.00
N HIS A 101 5.81 -6.22 7.04
CA HIS A 101 6.46 -4.91 7.17
C HIS A 101 5.37 -3.83 7.05
N TYR A 102 5.30 -2.91 8.00
CA TYR A 102 4.27 -1.89 8.06
C TYR A 102 4.85 -0.49 7.85
N LEU A 103 4.32 0.25 6.87
CA LEU A 103 4.64 1.65 6.67
C LEU A 103 3.37 2.50 6.74
N SER A 104 3.39 3.52 7.61
CA SER A 104 2.30 4.47 7.74
C SER A 104 2.44 5.59 6.70
N VAL A 105 1.52 5.61 5.72
CA VAL A 105 1.43 6.62 4.66
C VAL A 105 0.05 7.24 4.59
N SER A 106 -1.00 6.49 4.93
CA SER A 106 -2.39 6.93 4.87
C SER A 106 -2.87 7.49 6.20
N TRP A 107 -3.90 8.34 6.16
CA TRP A 107 -4.47 8.94 7.37
C TRP A 107 -5.40 7.96 8.11
N PRO A 108 -5.39 7.90 9.47
CA PRO A 108 -4.53 8.64 10.40
C PRO A 108 -3.10 8.11 10.51
N VAL A 109 -2.16 9.00 10.84
CA VAL A 109 -0.72 8.69 11.01
C VAL A 109 -0.29 8.99 12.45
N ASN A 110 -0.14 7.93 13.25
CA ASN A 110 0.31 7.98 14.65
C ASN A 110 1.72 7.42 14.85
N GLU A 111 2.24 6.64 13.90
CA GLU A 111 3.53 5.96 14.05
C GLU A 111 4.74 6.82 13.69
N ARG A 112 4.54 8.03 13.17
CA ARG A 112 5.64 8.92 12.78
C ARG A 112 5.33 10.39 13.03
N LEU A 113 6.35 11.14 13.43
CA LEU A 113 6.32 12.59 13.46
C LEU A 113 6.62 13.12 12.05
N VAL A 114 5.71 13.91 11.48
CA VAL A 114 5.89 14.55 10.18
C VAL A 114 6.00 16.06 10.37
N ILE A 115 7.20 16.61 10.14
CA ILE A 115 7.45 18.07 10.19
C ILE A 115 7.46 18.64 8.77
N ASN A 116 8.27 18.05 7.89
CA ASN A 116 8.35 18.41 6.48
C ASN A 116 8.76 17.17 5.68
N SER A 117 7.78 16.49 5.07
CA SER A 117 8.01 15.27 4.28
C SER A 117 6.96 15.16 3.17
N SER A 118 7.36 14.57 2.04
CA SER A 118 6.49 14.34 0.89
C SER A 118 6.96 13.12 0.11
N TYR A 119 6.01 12.42 -0.53
CA TYR A 119 6.26 11.33 -1.46
C TYR A 119 6.07 11.73 -2.94
N VAL A 120 6.04 13.04 -3.22
CA VAL A 120 5.86 13.57 -4.58
C VAL A 120 7.20 13.78 -5.30
N GLY A 121 7.23 13.44 -6.59
CA GLY A 121 8.38 13.64 -7.48
C GLY A 121 9.55 12.70 -7.18
N TYR A 122 10.70 12.92 -7.82
CA TYR A 122 11.88 12.06 -7.64
C TYR A 122 12.37 12.01 -6.20
N GLY A 123 12.42 13.16 -5.52
CA GLY A 123 12.79 13.23 -4.11
C GLY A 123 11.83 12.44 -3.22
N GLY A 124 10.52 12.52 -3.50
CA GLY A 124 9.51 11.77 -2.77
C GLY A 124 9.55 10.27 -3.03
N GLY A 125 9.85 9.83 -4.26
CA GLY A 125 10.06 8.42 -4.58
C GLY A 125 11.26 7.83 -3.84
N LEU A 126 12.39 8.55 -3.81
CA LEU A 126 13.56 8.16 -3.01
C LEU A 126 13.22 8.11 -1.52
N LYS A 127 12.44 9.07 -1.02
CA LYS A 127 12.00 9.07 0.38
C LYS A 127 11.09 7.89 0.70
N LEU A 128 10.17 7.53 -0.19
CA LEU A 128 9.31 6.35 -0.02
C LEU A 128 10.14 5.07 0.04
N LEU A 129 11.13 4.92 -0.84
CA LEU A 129 12.06 3.78 -0.81
C LEU A 129 12.85 3.72 0.50
N GLU A 130 13.42 4.85 0.93
CA GLU A 130 14.15 4.95 2.20
C GLU A 130 13.28 4.50 3.38
N ASP A 131 12.03 4.97 3.46
CA ASP A 131 11.11 4.64 4.54
C ASP A 131 10.71 3.15 4.51
N ILE A 132 10.40 2.60 3.32
CA ILE A 132 10.09 1.17 3.15
C ILE A 132 11.27 0.31 3.62
N TYR A 133 12.48 0.56 3.11
CA TYR A 133 13.64 -0.28 3.43
C TYR A 133 14.14 -0.07 4.86
N SER A 134 13.89 1.09 5.47
CA SER A 134 14.13 1.32 6.90
C SER A 134 13.26 0.39 7.76
N VAL A 135 11.98 0.25 7.43
CA VAL A 135 11.07 -0.70 8.10
C VAL A 135 11.48 -2.15 7.83
N VAL A 136 12.03 -2.44 6.65
CA VAL A 136 12.55 -3.79 6.36
C VAL A 136 13.75 -4.13 7.21
N LEU A 137 14.65 -3.16 7.42
CA LEU A 137 15.87 -3.32 8.20
C LEU A 137 15.59 -3.56 9.69
N THR A 138 14.63 -2.83 10.29
CA THR A 138 14.32 -2.94 11.72
C THR A 138 13.87 -4.33 12.15
N ARG A 139 13.30 -5.12 11.23
CA ARG A 139 12.88 -6.50 11.52
C ARG A 139 14.05 -7.47 11.78
N PHE A 140 15.22 -7.19 11.21
CA PHE A 140 16.38 -8.07 11.36
C PHE A 140 17.17 -7.82 12.65
N ASN A 141 16.69 -6.89 13.50
CA ASN A 141 17.21 -6.55 14.81
C ASN A 141 16.16 -6.85 15.89
#